data_AF-A0A2T6NL12-F1
#
_entry.id   AF-A0A2T6NL12-F1
#
_cell.length_a   1.000
_cell.length_b   1.000
_cell.length_c   1.000
_cell.angle_alpha   90.00
_cell.angle_beta   90.00
_cell.angle_gamma   90.00
#
_symmetry.space_group_name_H-M   'P 1'
#
loop_
_entity.id
_entity.type
_entity.pdbx_description
1 polymer ?
#
loop_
_entity_poly.entity_id
_entity_poly.type
_entity_poly.pdbx_seq_one_letter_code
_entity_poly.pdbx_strand_id
1 'polypeptide(L)'
;MDEDVYRTPKSELTSHQKPRGSAVRAVLIATVVDITATVFIGIAISIVYGMILASNGDSLEVITTKLSNIELTSMVSLVAIVSGCIITTYAGYLCAKLVNHSEYRVVAVLAIIVIFFGFVMGQSYYSMSENLVLGLLSLCCVYLGAWLYVSGKNRSQACEND
;
A
#
# COMPACT_ATOMS: atom_id res chain seq x y z
N MET A 1 47.94 13.75 42.16
CA MET A 1 46.85 14.45 41.46
C MET A 1 46.90 13.96 40.03
N ASP A 2 46.31 12.78 39.79
CA ASP A 2 46.10 12.26 38.43
C ASP A 2 44.76 12.81 37.94
N GLU A 3 44.77 14.07 37.53
CA GLU A 3 43.64 14.65 36.82
C GLU A 3 43.88 14.40 35.33
N ASP A 4 43.33 13.28 34.86
CA ASP A 4 43.36 12.87 33.47
C ASP A 4 42.44 13.81 32.66
N VAL A 5 43.01 14.95 32.24
CA VAL A 5 42.34 16.05 31.50
C VAL A 5 41.69 15.56 30.20
N TYR A 6 42.09 14.40 29.69
CA TYR A 6 41.55 13.82 28.46
C TYR A 6 40.45 12.77 28.68
N ARG A 7 39.91 12.64 29.90
CA ARG A 7 38.81 11.71 30.16
C ARG A 7 37.55 12.19 29.44
N THR A 8 37.20 11.53 28.34
CA THR A 8 35.96 11.79 27.60
C THR A 8 34.77 11.68 28.56
N PRO A 9 33.86 12.67 28.59
CA PRO A 9 32.69 12.62 29.43
C PRO A 9 31.92 11.33 29.13
N LYS A 10 31.53 10.61 30.18
CA LYS A 10 30.64 9.45 30.05
C LYS A 10 29.25 9.96 29.64
N SER A 11 29.07 10.29 28.36
CA SER A 11 27.74 10.46 27.81
C SER A 11 27.12 9.07 27.73
N GLU A 12 26.14 8.80 28.59
CA GLU A 12 25.25 7.66 28.40
C GLU A 12 24.50 7.85 27.08
N LEU A 13 25.10 7.38 25.99
CA LEU A 13 24.45 7.23 24.69
C LEU A 13 23.46 6.07 24.81
N THR A 14 22.39 6.30 25.58
CA THR A 14 21.22 5.42 25.57
C THR A 14 20.58 5.62 24.21
N SER A 15 21.08 4.91 23.19
CA SER A 15 20.44 4.91 21.88
C SER A 15 19.04 4.36 22.10
N HIS A 16 18.03 5.21 22.06
CA HIS A 16 16.64 4.76 22.11
C HIS A 16 16.34 4.01 20.81
N GLN A 17 16.76 2.74 20.74
CA GLN A 17 16.35 1.86 19.66
C GLN A 17 14.83 1.76 19.75
N LYS A 18 14.13 2.30 18.74
CA LYS A 18 12.68 2.17 18.66
C LYS A 18 12.30 0.69 18.81
N PRO A 19 11.28 0.37 19.61
CA PRO A 19 10.88 -1.00 19.86
C PRO A 19 10.54 -1.71 18.54
N ARG A 20 10.94 -2.98 18.43
CA ARG A 20 10.61 -3.84 17.29
C ARG A 20 9.11 -4.15 17.31
N GLY A 21 8.43 -3.86 16.20
CA GLY A 21 7.03 -4.24 16.04
C GLY A 21 6.88 -5.72 15.69
N SER A 22 5.69 -6.29 15.93
CA SER A 22 5.39 -7.66 15.50
C SER A 22 5.09 -7.71 14.00
N ALA A 23 5.83 -8.55 13.26
CA ALA A 23 5.67 -8.73 11.82
C ALA A 23 4.25 -9.19 11.44
N VAL A 24 3.72 -10.19 12.17
CA VAL A 24 2.37 -10.73 11.91
C VAL A 24 1.31 -9.65 12.11
N ARG A 25 1.43 -8.87 13.19
CA ARG A 25 0.49 -7.78 13.46
C ARG A 25 0.56 -6.69 12.39
N ALA A 26 1.76 -6.36 11.93
CA ALA A 26 1.97 -5.37 10.87
C ALA A 26 1.32 -5.80 9.54
N VAL A 27 1.50 -7.07 9.13
CA VAL A 27 0.89 -7.63 7.92
C VAL A 27 -0.63 -7.63 8.04
N LEU A 28 -1.19 -8.16 9.14
CA LEU A 28 -2.65 -8.24 9.32
C LEU A 28 -3.31 -6.85 9.27
N ILE A 29 -2.75 -5.87 9.98
CA ILE A 29 -3.30 -4.51 9.98
C ILE A 29 -3.21 -3.90 8.57
N ALA A 30 -2.06 -4.03 7.90
CA ALA A 30 -1.87 -3.47 6.57
C ALA A 30 -2.80 -4.13 5.53
N THR A 31 -2.96 -5.46 5.56
CA THR A 31 -3.90 -6.19 4.69
C THR A 31 -5.34 -5.74 4.93
N VAL A 32 -5.77 -5.63 6.19
CA VAL A 32 -7.14 -5.19 6.50
C VAL A 32 -7.37 -3.77 5.99
N VAL A 33 -6.41 -2.86 6.19
CA VAL A 33 -6.50 -1.48 5.70
C VAL A 33 -6.58 -1.45 4.18
N ASP A 34 -5.71 -2.19 3.49
CA ASP A 34 -5.66 -2.26 2.02
C ASP A 34 -6.98 -2.76 1.41
N ILE A 35 -7.47 -3.91 1.89
CA ILE A 35 -8.72 -4.51 1.39
C ILE A 35 -9.90 -3.59 1.69
N THR A 36 -10.01 -3.11 2.93
CA THR A 36 -11.15 -2.27 3.35
C THR A 36 -11.19 -0.99 2.53
N ALA A 37 -10.06 -0.29 2.40
CA ALA A 37 -9.99 0.94 1.61
C ALA A 37 -10.30 0.68 0.13
N THR A 38 -9.78 -0.40 -0.45
CA THR A 38 -10.05 -0.77 -1.84
C THR A 38 -11.53 -1.05 -2.08
N VAL A 39 -12.20 -1.77 -1.18
CA VAL A 39 -13.63 -2.05 -1.27
C VAL A 39 -14.45 -0.76 -1.14
N PHE A 40 -14.14 0.10 -0.17
CA PHE A 40 -14.86 1.37 0.01
C PHE A 40 -14.72 2.29 -1.21
N ILE A 41 -13.51 2.43 -1.76
CA ILE A 41 -13.29 3.22 -2.97
C ILE A 41 -13.99 2.60 -4.17
N GLY A 42 -13.93 1.27 -4.33
CA GLY A 42 -14.64 0.57 -5.40
C GLY A 42 -16.15 0.81 -5.38
N ILE A 43 -16.78 0.76 -4.20
CA ILE A 43 -18.20 1.09 -4.01
C ILE A 43 -18.46 2.56 -4.35
N ALA A 44 -17.61 3.48 -3.91
CA ALA A 44 -17.80 4.90 -4.22
C ALA A 44 -17.71 5.18 -5.72
N ILE A 45 -16.73 4.59 -6.41
CA ILE A 45 -16.56 4.73 -7.87
C ILE A 45 -17.75 4.12 -8.62
N SER A 46 -18.23 2.95 -8.21
CA SER A 46 -19.38 2.31 -8.89
C SER A 46 -20.66 3.13 -8.75
N ILE A 47 -20.91 3.71 -7.57
CA ILE A 47 -22.04 4.60 -7.33
C ILE A 47 -21.94 5.86 -8.20
N VAL A 48 -20.78 6.52 -8.21
CA VAL A 48 -20.58 7.75 -9.01
C VAL A 48 -20.72 7.46 -10.51
N TYR A 49 -20.11 6.38 -10.98
CA TYR A 49 -20.21 5.99 -12.39
C TYR A 49 -21.64 5.63 -12.79
N GLY A 50 -22.37 4.90 -11.94
CA GLY A 50 -23.78 4.60 -12.12
C GLY A 50 -24.65 5.86 -12.23
N MET A 51 -24.40 6.87 -11.39
CA MET A 51 -25.11 8.16 -11.47
C MET A 51 -24.83 8.90 -12.78
N ILE A 52 -23.58 8.90 -13.25
CA ILE A 52 -23.22 9.53 -14.53
C ILE A 52 -23.97 8.85 -15.68
N LEU A 53 -23.98 7.52 -15.73
CA LEU A 53 -24.71 6.78 -16.77
C LEU A 53 -26.22 7.03 -16.70
N ALA A 54 -26.81 7.04 -15.50
CA ALA A 54 -28.22 7.36 -15.31
C ALA A 54 -28.57 8.78 -15.79
N SER A 55 -27.68 9.75 -15.53
CA SER A 55 -27.88 11.14 -15.99
C SER A 55 -27.83 11.30 -17.51
N ASN A 56 -27.16 10.38 -18.21
CA ASN A 56 -27.11 10.33 -19.67
C ASN A 56 -28.38 9.71 -20.29
N GLY A 57 -29.33 9.23 -19.48
CA GLY A 57 -30.57 8.62 -19.95
C GLY A 57 -30.42 7.15 -20.37
N ASP A 58 -29.32 6.49 -20.01
CA ASP A 58 -29.15 5.05 -20.26
C ASP A 58 -30.21 4.25 -19.48
N SER A 59 -30.78 3.22 -20.10
CA SER A 59 -31.71 2.31 -19.41
C SER A 59 -30.97 1.47 -18.36
N LEU A 60 -31.70 0.98 -17.36
CA LEU A 60 -31.11 0.18 -16.28
C LEU A 60 -30.35 -1.05 -16.79
N GLU A 61 -30.84 -1.67 -17.88
CA GLU A 61 -30.20 -2.81 -18.56
C GLU A 61 -28.86 -2.45 -19.22
N VAL A 62 -28.78 -1.26 -19.82
CA VAL A 62 -27.54 -0.75 -20.41
C VAL A 62 -26.54 -0.40 -19.31
N ILE A 63 -27.02 0.20 -18.22
CA ILE A 63 -26.19 0.56 -17.05
C ILE A 63 -25.55 -0.68 -16.44
N THR A 64 -26.32 -1.74 -16.18
CA THR A 64 -25.79 -2.98 -15.60
C THR A 64 -24.79 -3.64 -16.53
N THR A 65 -25.08 -3.67 -17.83
CA THR A 65 -24.16 -4.24 -18.83
C THR A 65 -22.83 -3.48 -18.89
N LYS A 66 -22.87 -2.14 -18.84
CA LYS A 66 -21.67 -1.28 -18.82
C LYS A 66 -20.88 -1.39 -17.50
N LEU A 67 -21.55 -1.55 -16.36
CA LEU A 67 -20.92 -1.77 -15.06
C LEU A 67 -20.28 -3.15 -14.93
N SER A 68 -20.83 -4.17 -15.58
CA SER A 68 -20.27 -5.52 -15.57
C SER A 68 -19.11 -5.70 -16.55
N ASN A 69 -19.04 -4.89 -17.61
CA ASN A 69 -18.01 -4.98 -18.65
C ASN A 69 -17.21 -3.68 -18.75
N ILE A 70 -16.62 -3.24 -17.63
CA ILE A 70 -15.77 -2.06 -17.63
C ILE A 70 -14.40 -2.44 -18.19
N GLU A 71 -14.05 -1.86 -19.33
CA GLU A 71 -12.73 -2.02 -19.93
C GLU A 71 -11.63 -1.40 -19.05
N LEU A 72 -10.48 -2.05 -18.97
CA LEU A 72 -9.32 -1.58 -18.19
C LEU A 72 -8.76 -0.24 -18.65
N THR A 73 -8.92 0.08 -19.94
CA THR A 73 -8.48 1.33 -20.57
C THR A 73 -9.48 2.47 -20.42
N SER A 74 -10.68 2.20 -19.87
CA SER A 74 -11.67 3.25 -19.63
C SER A 74 -11.18 4.26 -18.59
N MET A 75 -11.63 5.51 -18.69
CA MET A 75 -11.24 6.55 -17.71
C MET A 75 -11.62 6.17 -16.27
N VAL A 76 -12.75 5.46 -16.09
CA VAL A 76 -13.20 4.99 -14.78
C VAL A 76 -12.24 3.95 -14.22
N SER A 77 -11.82 2.98 -15.04
CA SER A 77 -10.81 2.00 -14.65
C SER A 77 -9.47 2.66 -14.33
N LEU A 78 -9.03 3.66 -15.10
CA LEU A 78 -7.79 4.38 -14.80
C LEU A 78 -7.85 5.08 -13.44
N VAL A 79 -8.97 5.74 -13.12
CA VAL A 79 -9.17 6.36 -11.81
C VAL A 79 -9.17 5.30 -10.71
N ALA A 80 -9.84 4.17 -10.92
CA ALA A 80 -9.85 3.06 -9.98
C ALA A 80 -8.44 2.48 -9.76
N ILE A 81 -7.67 2.25 -10.82
CA ILE A 81 -6.29 1.76 -10.75
C ILE A 81 -5.41 2.73 -9.99
N VAL A 82 -5.46 4.04 -10.31
CA VAL A 82 -4.65 5.05 -9.62
C VAL A 82 -5.00 5.10 -8.13
N SER A 83 -6.30 5.11 -7.80
CA SER A 83 -6.74 5.11 -6.40
C SER A 83 -6.30 3.85 -5.65
N GLY A 84 -6.41 2.68 -6.27
CA GLY A 84 -5.91 1.41 -5.74
C GLY A 84 -4.39 1.43 -5.53
N CYS A 85 -3.63 1.95 -6.49
CA CYS A 85 -2.17 2.09 -6.37
C CYS A 85 -1.79 2.96 -5.15
N ILE A 86 -2.51 4.06 -4.91
CA ILE A 86 -2.28 4.93 -3.75
C ILE A 86 -2.57 4.19 -2.44
N ILE A 87 -3.70 3.48 -2.36
CA ILE A 87 -4.06 2.67 -1.18
C ILE A 87 -2.99 1.61 -0.92
N THR A 88 -2.62 0.84 -1.92
CA THR A 88 -1.65 -0.26 -1.80
C THR A 88 -0.26 0.24 -1.48
N THR A 89 0.15 1.39 -2.02
CA THR A 89 1.38 2.07 -1.62
C THR A 89 1.32 2.48 -0.15
N TYR A 90 0.20 3.05 0.30
CA TYR A 90 0.01 3.41 1.71
C TYR A 90 0.02 2.19 2.63
N ALA A 91 -0.57 1.07 2.22
CA ALA A 91 -0.54 -0.19 2.97
C ALA A 91 0.89 -0.74 3.11
N GLY A 92 1.67 -0.71 2.03
CA GLY A 92 3.10 -1.07 2.06
C GLY A 92 3.91 -0.17 3.01
N TYR A 93 3.67 1.15 2.95
CA TYR A 93 4.27 2.12 3.87
C TYR A 93 3.88 1.85 5.33
N LEU A 94 2.59 1.63 5.60
CA LEU A 94 2.07 1.34 6.93
C LEU A 94 2.66 0.04 7.49
N CYS A 95 2.77 -1.00 6.68
CA CYS A 95 3.36 -2.27 7.07
C CYS A 95 4.84 -2.10 7.47
N ALA A 96 5.63 -1.41 6.64
CA ALA A 96 7.03 -1.10 6.93
C ALA A 96 7.17 -0.26 8.22
N LYS A 97 6.27 0.71 8.41
CA LYS A 97 6.21 1.56 9.61
C LYS A 97 5.91 0.78 10.88
N LEU A 98 4.96 -0.15 10.84
CA LEU A 98 4.55 -0.94 12.00
C LEU A 98 5.60 -1.97 12.41
N VAL A 99 6.29 -2.60 11.44
CA VAL A 99 7.28 -3.64 11.75
C VAL A 99 8.61 -3.06 12.25
N ASN A 100 9.07 -1.96 11.64
CA ASN A 100 10.29 -1.23 11.99
C ASN A 100 11.60 -2.07 12.05
N HIS A 101 11.57 -3.29 11.50
CA HIS A 101 12.71 -4.18 11.32
C HIS A 101 12.43 -5.11 10.13
N SER A 102 13.46 -5.53 9.40
CA SER A 102 13.31 -6.45 8.26
C SER A 102 12.21 -6.02 7.28
N GLU A 103 12.10 -4.71 7.03
CA GLU A 103 10.93 -4.05 6.44
C GLU A 103 10.54 -4.68 5.11
N TYR A 104 11.50 -4.86 4.20
CA TYR A 104 11.27 -5.44 2.87
C TYR A 104 10.85 -6.92 2.90
N ARG A 105 11.30 -7.71 3.89
CA ARG A 105 10.92 -9.13 3.98
C ARG A 105 9.46 -9.29 4.40
N VAL A 106 9.02 -8.46 5.33
CA VAL A 106 7.64 -8.52 5.83
C VAL A 106 6.67 -7.92 4.81
N VAL A 107 7.07 -6.84 4.15
CA VAL A 107 6.32 -6.23 3.04
C VAL A 107 6.17 -7.19 1.85
N ALA A 108 7.15 -8.05 1.57
CA ALA A 108 7.02 -9.07 0.52
C ALA A 108 5.86 -10.04 0.80
N VAL A 109 5.64 -10.42 2.06
CA VAL A 109 4.51 -11.27 2.46
C VAL A 109 3.19 -10.56 2.23
N LEU A 110 3.10 -9.27 2.59
CA LEU A 110 1.93 -8.45 2.29
C LEU A 110 1.65 -8.40 0.77
N ALA A 111 2.69 -8.18 -0.06
CA ALA A 111 2.54 -8.14 -1.51
C ALA A 111 1.93 -9.44 -2.06
N ILE A 112 2.40 -10.60 -1.60
CA ILE A 112 1.84 -11.90 -2.01
C ILE A 112 0.36 -12.01 -1.64
N ILE A 113 -0.02 -11.60 -0.43
CA ILE A 113 -1.41 -11.64 0.04
C ILE A 113 -2.30 -10.74 -0.83
N VAL A 114 -1.87 -9.51 -1.10
CA VAL A 114 -2.62 -8.53 -1.90
C VAL A 114 -2.74 -8.99 -3.35
N ILE A 115 -1.66 -9.49 -3.95
CA ILE A 115 -1.68 -10.02 -5.33
C ILE A 115 -2.61 -11.25 -5.41
N PHE A 116 -2.53 -12.16 -4.45
CA PHE A 116 -3.40 -13.33 -4.41
C PHE A 116 -4.88 -12.94 -4.27
N PHE A 117 -5.18 -12.01 -3.36
CA PHE A 117 -6.53 -11.47 -3.18
C PHE A 117 -7.05 -10.80 -4.45
N GLY A 118 -6.23 -9.94 -5.07
CA GLY A 118 -6.55 -9.28 -6.33
C GLY A 118 -6.80 -10.26 -7.48
N PHE A 119 -5.99 -11.31 -7.58
CA PHE A 119 -6.16 -12.37 -8.58
C PHE A 119 -7.49 -13.13 -8.40
N VAL A 120 -7.84 -13.50 -7.17
CA VAL A 120 -9.10 -14.19 -6.85
C VAL A 120 -10.31 -13.32 -7.17
N MET A 121 -10.23 -12.01 -6.91
CA MET A 121 -11.32 -11.07 -7.20
C MET A 121 -11.40 -10.70 -8.68
N GLY A 122 -10.26 -10.62 -9.38
CA GLY A 122 -10.16 -10.18 -10.78
C GLY A 122 -10.41 -11.26 -11.83
N GLN A 123 -10.41 -12.54 -11.46
CA GLN A 123 -10.52 -13.65 -12.42
C GLN A 123 -11.80 -13.63 -13.29
N SER A 124 -12.89 -13.07 -12.79
CA SER A 124 -14.17 -13.02 -13.52
C SER A 124 -14.29 -11.81 -14.46
N TYR A 125 -13.44 -10.80 -14.27
CA TYR A 125 -13.55 -9.50 -14.95
C TYR A 125 -12.41 -9.24 -15.92
N TYR A 126 -11.23 -9.77 -15.65
CA TYR A 126 -10.01 -9.48 -16.40
C TYR A 126 -9.41 -10.73 -17.00
N SER A 127 -8.77 -10.57 -18.16
CA SER A 127 -7.99 -11.62 -18.79
C SER A 127 -6.78 -12.00 -17.91
N MET A 128 -6.21 -13.19 -18.16
CA MET A 128 -5.03 -13.66 -17.43
C MET A 128 -3.84 -12.70 -17.57
N SER A 129 -3.64 -12.11 -18.75
CA SER A 129 -2.59 -11.13 -19.01
C SER A 129 -2.78 -9.84 -18.23
N GLU A 130 -4.02 -9.35 -18.13
CA GLU A 130 -4.33 -8.12 -17.39
C GLU A 130 -4.14 -8.31 -15.88
N ASN A 131 -4.60 -9.45 -15.34
CA ASN A 131 -4.36 -9.80 -13.94
C ASN A 131 -2.86 -9.88 -13.62
N LEU A 132 -2.03 -10.36 -14.56
CA LEU A 132 -0.58 -10.41 -14.39
C LEU A 132 0.03 -9.01 -14.34
N VAL A 133 -0.38 -8.11 -15.24
CA VAL A 133 0.06 -6.71 -15.25
C VAL A 133 -0.35 -5.99 -13.96
N LEU A 134 -1.60 -6.15 -13.52
CA LEU A 134 -2.09 -5.59 -12.27
C LEU A 134 -1.34 -6.16 -11.06
N GLY A 135 -1.01 -7.46 -11.07
CA GLY A 135 -0.20 -8.09 -10.02
C GLY A 135 1.21 -7.50 -9.91
N LEU A 136 1.88 -7.29 -11.05
CA LEU A 136 3.19 -6.62 -11.09
C LEU A 136 3.09 -5.16 -10.63
N LEU A 137 2.04 -4.46 -11.03
CA LEU A 137 1.80 -3.09 -10.60
C LEU A 137 1.60 -3.00 -9.08
N SER A 138 0.78 -3.89 -8.51
CA SER A 138 0.58 -3.99 -7.07
C SER A 138 1.88 -4.29 -6.33
N LEU A 139 2.70 -5.19 -6.86
CA LEU A 139 4.03 -5.48 -6.31
C LEU A 139 4.88 -4.20 -6.26
N CYS A 140 4.98 -3.47 -7.38
CA CYS A 140 5.71 -2.20 -7.44
C CYS A 140 5.17 -1.18 -6.43
N CYS A 141 3.85 -1.04 -6.29
CA CYS A 141 3.22 -0.12 -5.34
C CYS A 141 3.57 -0.46 -3.89
N VAL A 142 3.43 -1.73 -3.50
CA VAL A 142 3.75 -2.20 -2.14
C VAL A 142 5.22 -1.91 -1.80
N TYR A 143 6.14 -2.22 -2.71
CA TYR A 143 7.57 -1.96 -2.52
C TYR A 143 7.91 -0.46 -2.50
N LEU A 144 7.25 0.35 -3.34
CA LEU A 144 7.41 1.80 -3.35
C LEU A 144 6.98 2.41 -2.01
N GLY A 145 5.88 1.93 -1.43
CA GLY A 145 5.43 2.33 -0.09
C GLY A 145 6.46 2.04 0.99
N ALA A 146 7.02 0.83 0.99
CA ALA A 146 8.08 0.45 1.92
C ALA A 146 9.36 1.26 1.73
N TRP A 147 9.75 1.52 0.48
CA TRP A 147 10.91 2.35 0.15
C TRP A 147 10.74 3.81 0.64
N LEU A 148 9.55 4.39 0.51
CA LEU A 148 9.25 5.73 1.04
C LEU A 148 9.43 5.79 2.56
N TYR A 149 9.02 4.74 3.29
CA TYR A 149 9.23 4.68 4.74
C TYR A 149 10.72 4.55 5.10
N VAL A 150 11.43 3.61 4.48
CA VAL A 150 12.84 3.32 4.79
C VAL A 150 13.74 4.51 4.42
N SER A 151 13.51 5.14 3.28
CA SER A 151 14.26 6.34 2.86
C SER A 151 14.04 7.52 3.81
N GLY A 152 12.80 7.74 4.26
CA GLY A 152 12.49 8.76 5.28
C GLY A 152 13.18 8.48 6.62
N LYS A 153 13.15 7.23 7.08
CA LYS A 153 13.81 6.80 8.32
C LYS A 153 15.33 7.04 8.29
N ASN A 154 15.99 6.71 7.19
CA ASN A 154 17.44 6.90 7.05
C ASN A 154 17.84 8.39 7.07
N ARG A 155 17.01 9.28 6.48
CA ARG A 155 17.26 10.73 6.50
C ARG A 155 17.17 11.31 7.92
N SER A 156 16.20 10.88 8.72
CA SER A 156 16.08 11.33 10.11
C SER A 156 17.27 10.91 10.97
N GLN A 157 17.80 9.70 10.75
CA GLN A 157 18.98 9.23 11.48
C GLN A 157 20.27 9.96 11.09
N ALA A 158 20.38 10.46 9.86
CA ALA A 158 21.53 11.26 9.45
C ALA A 158 21.59 12.61 10.19
N CYS A 159 20.45 13.30 10.31
CA CYS A 159 20.37 14.60 11.00
C CYS A 159 20.54 14.53 12.53
N GLU A 160 20.38 13.36 13.15
CA GLU A 160 20.59 13.19 14.60
C GLU A 160 22.08 12.96 14.95
N ASN A 161 22.92 12.70 13.93
CA ASN A 161 24.36 12.43 14.10
C ASN A 161 25.26 13.62 13.73
N ASP A 162 24.69 14.75 13.27
CA ASP A 162 25.38 16.02 12.98
C ASP A 162 25.18 17.04 14.12
#